data_AF-A0A822DYW2-F1
#
_entry.id   AF-A0A822DYW2-F1
#
_cell.length_a   1.000
_cell.length_b   1.000
_cell.length_c   1.000
_cell.angle_alpha   90.00
_cell.angle_beta   90.00
_cell.angle_gamma   90.00
#
_symmetry.space_group_name_H-M   'P 1'
#
loop_
_entity.id
_entity.type
_entity.pdbx_description
1 polymer ?
#
loop_
_entity_poly.entity_id
_entity_poly.type
_entity_poly.pdbx_seq_one_letter_code
_entity_poly.pdbx_strand_id
1 'polypeptide(L)'
;MTSKENPRDPDSSSSSATATKPKYNIKERVCTTVFEPPAHRLNIGDLFFDPSDSKDKPNLDVLKQHILLEGRLTEQAALRIIEA
;
A
#
# COMPACT_ATOMS: atom_id res chain seq x y z
N MET A 1 28.96 62.46 -11.03
CA MET A 1 27.83 61.64 -11.50
C MET A 1 28.41 60.61 -12.46
N THR A 2 28.77 59.43 -11.95
CA THR A 2 29.31 58.33 -12.76
C THR A 2 28.20 57.29 -12.92
N SER A 3 27.62 57.19 -14.12
CA SER A 3 26.58 56.19 -14.40
C SER A 3 27.24 54.84 -14.63
N LYS A 4 26.83 53.85 -13.84
CA LYS A 4 27.33 52.48 -13.84
C LYS A 4 26.50 51.68 -14.84
N GLU A 5 27.09 51.26 -15.95
CA GLU A 5 26.44 50.32 -16.88
C GLU A 5 26.27 48.95 -16.20
N ASN A 6 25.04 48.44 -16.25
CA ASN A 6 24.66 47.13 -15.72
C ASN A 6 24.91 46.05 -16.79
N PRO A 7 25.49 44.88 -16.46
CA PRO A 7 25.73 43.83 -17.45
C PRO A 7 24.43 43.25 -17.99
N ARG A 8 24.40 42.97 -19.29
CA ARG A 8 23.30 42.30 -20.00
C ARG A 8 23.23 40.83 -19.57
N ASP A 9 22.05 40.40 -19.12
CA ASP A 9 21.70 38.98 -19.03
C ASP A 9 21.60 38.40 -20.47
N PRO A 10 22.30 37.31 -20.80
CA PRO A 10 22.00 36.57 -22.01
C PRO A 10 20.79 35.65 -21.75
N ASP A 11 19.64 36.03 -22.29
CA ASP A 11 18.59 35.06 -22.61
C ASP A 11 19.10 34.21 -23.78
N SER A 12 19.29 32.91 -23.56
CA SER A 12 19.42 31.93 -24.64
C SER A 12 19.08 30.53 -24.13
N SER A 13 17.81 30.20 -24.32
CA SER A 13 17.29 28.84 -24.36
C SER A 13 18.15 27.94 -25.26
N SER A 14 18.86 26.99 -24.65
CA SER A 14 19.40 25.82 -25.32
C SER A 14 18.83 24.56 -24.66
N SER A 15 17.97 23.90 -25.43
CA SER A 15 17.37 22.60 -25.19
C SER A 15 18.42 21.56 -24.77
N SER A 16 18.45 21.23 -23.48
CA SER A 16 18.93 19.94 -23.02
C SER A 16 17.78 19.26 -22.30
N ALA A 17 17.36 18.10 -22.81
CA ALA A 17 16.47 17.20 -22.11
C ALA A 17 17.22 16.69 -20.87
N THR A 18 17.27 17.51 -19.82
CA THR A 18 17.68 17.05 -18.51
C THR A 18 16.54 16.18 -18.01
N ALA A 19 16.72 14.86 -18.11
CA ALA A 19 15.92 13.91 -17.39
C ALA A 19 15.88 14.33 -15.92
N THR A 20 14.79 14.98 -15.53
CA THR A 20 14.51 15.33 -14.14
C THR A 20 14.40 14.02 -13.40
N LYS A 21 15.48 13.63 -12.72
CA LYS A 21 15.45 12.55 -11.74
C LYS A 21 14.25 12.82 -10.83
N PRO A 22 13.34 11.85 -10.61
CA PRO A 22 12.24 12.09 -9.70
C PRO A 22 12.85 12.46 -8.34
N LYS A 23 12.55 13.68 -7.85
CA LYS A 23 13.08 14.24 -6.60
C LYS A 23 12.57 13.52 -5.34
N TYR A 24 11.82 12.44 -5.49
CA TYR A 24 11.23 11.69 -4.39
C TYR A 24 11.87 10.30 -4.34
N ASN A 25 12.52 10.00 -3.22
CA ASN A 25 12.90 8.63 -2.88
C ASN A 25 11.62 7.83 -2.65
N ILE A 26 11.16 7.09 -3.66
CA ILE A 26 9.89 6.32 -3.66
C ILE A 26 9.92 5.10 -2.72
N LYS A 27 10.93 5.00 -1.85
CA LYS A 27 11.07 3.88 -0.91
C LYS A 27 10.12 4.01 0.28
N GLU A 28 9.67 5.22 0.58
CA GLU A 28 8.89 5.53 1.78
C GLU A 28 7.51 6.08 1.40
N ARG A 29 6.50 5.70 2.19
CA ARG A 29 5.12 6.14 1.96
C ARG A 29 4.99 7.62 2.30
N VAL A 30 4.45 8.40 1.36
CA VAL A 30 4.18 9.83 1.56
C VAL A 30 3.04 10.07 2.54
N CYS A 31 2.04 9.18 2.57
CA CYS A 31 0.90 9.26 3.49
C CYS A 31 1.03 8.18 4.57
N THR A 32 1.56 8.57 5.73
CA THR A 32 1.80 7.67 6.87
C THR A 32 0.59 7.51 7.80
N THR A 33 -0.46 8.33 7.61
CA THR A 33 -1.68 8.29 8.43
C THR A 33 -2.64 7.19 8.00
N VAL A 34 -2.47 6.64 6.79
CA VAL A 34 -3.29 5.55 6.28
C VAL A 34 -2.68 4.22 6.70
N PHE A 35 -3.45 3.43 7.45
CA PHE A 35 -3.06 2.10 7.87
C PHE A 35 -2.73 1.19 6.69
N GLU A 36 -1.73 0.34 6.88
CA GLU A 36 -1.38 -0.69 5.90
C GLU A 36 -2.35 -1.85 6.00
N PRO A 37 -2.81 -2.40 4.85
CA PRO A 37 -3.51 -3.67 4.85
C PRO A 37 -2.65 -4.77 5.47
N PRO A 38 -3.24 -5.74 6.18
CA PRO A 38 -2.52 -6.90 6.69
C PRO A 38 -1.83 -7.67 5.56
N ALA A 39 -0.51 -7.80 5.66
CA ALA A 39 0.27 -8.61 4.72
C ALA A 39 0.01 -10.12 4.89
N HIS A 40 -0.38 -10.55 6.10
CA HIS A 40 -0.69 -11.93 6.41
C HIS A 40 -1.99 -12.37 5.73
N ARG A 41 -1.96 -13.57 5.16
CA ARG A 41 -3.16 -14.22 4.62
C ARG A 41 -3.73 -15.18 5.66
N LEU A 42 -4.97 -14.96 6.09
CA LEU A 42 -5.63 -15.89 7.00
C LEU A 42 -5.75 -17.26 6.36
N ASN A 43 -5.25 -18.26 7.06
CA ASN A 43 -5.31 -19.66 6.66
C ASN A 43 -6.44 -20.41 7.37
N ILE A 44 -6.63 -21.69 7.05
CA ILE A 44 -7.68 -22.53 7.64
C ILE A 44 -7.50 -22.65 9.16
N GLY A 45 -6.28 -22.82 9.65
CA GLY A 45 -6.00 -22.92 11.09
C GLY A 45 -6.29 -21.63 11.86
N ASP A 46 -6.11 -20.47 11.23
CA ASP A 46 -6.45 -19.18 11.84
C ASP A 46 -7.97 -18.99 11.98
N LEU A 47 -8.74 -19.56 11.04
CA LEU A 47 -10.19 -19.37 10.92
C LEU A 47 -11.02 -20.47 11.57
N PHE A 48 -10.56 -21.71 11.53
CA PHE A 48 -11.29 -22.91 11.96
C PHE A 48 -10.51 -23.65 13.04
N PHE A 49 -10.32 -22.99 14.19
CA PHE A 49 -9.46 -23.50 15.27
C PHE A 49 -10.18 -24.34 16.32
N ASP A 50 -11.52 -24.30 16.41
CA ASP A 50 -12.27 -25.12 17.37
C ASP A 50 -12.62 -26.49 16.76
N PRO A 51 -11.98 -27.58 17.22
CA PRO A 51 -12.29 -28.92 16.74
C PRO A 51 -13.65 -29.45 17.25
N SER A 52 -14.25 -28.79 18.24
CA SER A 52 -15.55 -29.17 18.83
C SER A 52 -16.72 -28.52 18.08
N ASP A 53 -16.47 -27.47 17.30
CA ASP A 53 -17.46 -26.89 16.41
C ASP A 53 -17.74 -27.86 15.26
N SER A 54 -18.71 -28.74 15.51
CA SER A 54 -19.29 -29.73 14.58
C SER A 54 -19.82 -29.19 13.25
N LYS A 55 -19.70 -27.87 13.02
CA LYS A 55 -20.21 -27.17 11.86
C LYS A 55 -19.02 -26.42 11.31
N ASP A 56 -18.67 -26.63 10.04
CA ASP A 56 -17.60 -25.97 9.29
C ASP A 56 -17.78 -24.43 9.25
N LYS A 57 -17.75 -23.80 10.42
CA LYS A 57 -18.03 -22.39 10.65
C LYS A 57 -16.71 -21.70 10.94
N PRO A 58 -16.35 -20.68 10.15
CA PRO A 58 -15.19 -19.88 10.46
C PRO A 58 -15.47 -19.02 11.70
N ASN A 59 -14.41 -18.67 12.43
CA ASN A 59 -14.48 -17.63 13.45
C ASN A 59 -14.81 -16.28 12.79
N LEU A 60 -16.03 -15.80 13.01
CA LEU A 60 -16.55 -14.58 12.39
C LEU A 60 -15.90 -13.30 12.91
N ASP A 61 -15.46 -13.28 14.17
CA ASP A 61 -14.82 -12.10 14.75
C ASP A 61 -13.44 -11.86 14.12
N VAL A 62 -12.65 -12.93 13.98
CA VAL A 62 -11.36 -12.91 13.29
C VAL A 62 -11.55 -12.52 11.82
N LEU A 63 -12.49 -13.17 11.14
CA LEU A 63 -12.75 -12.92 9.71
C LEU A 63 -13.19 -11.48 9.46
N LYS A 64 -14.14 -10.98 10.26
CA LYS A 64 -14.67 -9.61 10.13
C LYS A 64 -13.59 -8.57 10.32
N GLN A 65 -12.79 -8.71 11.39
CA GLN A 65 -11.70 -7.78 11.66
C GLN A 65 -10.69 -7.75 10.50
N HIS A 66 -10.36 -8.92 9.96
CA HIS A 66 -9.39 -9.03 8.88
C HIS A 66 -9.89 -8.42 7.56
N ILE A 67 -11.14 -8.70 7.18
CA ILE A 67 -11.74 -8.14 5.95
C ILE A 67 -11.93 -6.61 6.06
N LEU A 68 -12.28 -6.10 7.24
CA LEU A 68 -12.43 -4.65 7.46
C LEU A 68 -11.10 -3.90 7.25
N LEU A 69 -9.98 -4.55 7.59
CA LEU A 69 -8.62 -4.04 7.34
C LEU A 69 -8.10 -4.37 5.93
N GLU A 70 -8.96 -4.85 5.02
CA GLU A 70 -8.60 -5.26 3.66
C GLU A 70 -7.63 -6.45 3.59
N GLY A 71 -7.56 -7.24 4.65
CA GLY A 71 -6.79 -8.47 4.71
C GLY A 71 -7.34 -9.55 3.78
N ARG A 72 -6.46 -10.45 3.32
CA ARG A 72 -6.81 -11.54 2.40
C ARG A 72 -6.78 -12.90 3.09
N LEU A 73 -7.45 -13.87 2.47
CA LEU A 73 -7.39 -15.28 2.85
C LEU A 73 -6.43 -16.05 1.93
N THR A 74 -6.00 -17.22 2.39
CA THR A 74 -5.48 -18.24 1.47
C THR A 74 -6.61 -18.78 0.62
N GLU A 75 -6.29 -19.27 -0.58
CA GLU A 75 -7.28 -19.82 -1.51
C GLU A 75 -8.07 -20.96 -0.87
N GLN A 76 -7.39 -21.88 -0.20
CA GLN A 76 -8.03 -23.01 0.49
C GLN A 76 -9.00 -22.56 1.59
N ALA A 77 -8.65 -21.53 2.36
CA ALA A 77 -9.54 -20.99 3.39
C ALA A 77 -10.77 -20.32 2.76
N ALA A 78 -10.59 -19.58 1.66
CA ALA A 78 -11.69 -18.95 0.95
C ALA A 78 -12.65 -19.98 0.32
N LEU A 79 -12.10 -20.99 -0.38
CA LEU A 79 -12.90 -22.07 -0.96
C LEU A 79 -13.69 -22.81 0.11
N ARG A 80 -13.06 -23.12 1.26
CA ARG A 80 -13.75 -23.78 2.37
C ARG A 80 -14.95 -22.98 2.89
N ILE A 81 -14.89 -21.65 2.88
CA ILE A 81 -16.04 -20.81 3.28
C ILE A 81 -17.13 -20.82 2.21
N ILE A 82 -16.77 -20.87 0.92
CA ILE A 82 -17.71 -20.82 -0.21
C ILE A 82 -18.44 -22.16 -0.41
N GLU A 83 -17.74 -23.27 -0.15
CA GLU A 83 -18.24 -24.64 -0.38
C GLU A 83 -18.95 -25.24 0.85
N ALA A 84 -18.95 -24.55 2.00
CA ALA A 84 -19.56 -24.98 3.26
C ALA A 84 -21.09 -24.93 3.29
#